data_AF-A0A9D2EB42-F1
#
_entry.id   AF-A0A9D2EB42-F1
#
_cell.length_a   1.000
_cell.length_b   1.000
_cell.length_c   1.000
_cell.angle_alpha   90.00
_cell.angle_beta   90.00
_cell.angle_gamma   90.00
#
_symmetry.space_group_name_H-M   'P 1'
#
loop_
_entity.id
_entity.type
_entity.pdbx_description
1 polymer ?
#
loop_
_entity_poly.entity_id
_entity_poly.type
_entity_poly.pdbx_seq_one_letter_code
_entity_poly.pdbx_strand_id
1 'polypeptide(L)'
;MTMSGGGAGPNLVRERFARAPVLGAMLALAVVLAVLAPHYGYHRDELYFRMLPADWGYTDQPFLTPLLARTAIALLGDSVVALRVVALLCAVASLPVL
;
A
#
# COMPACT_ATOMS: atom_id res chain seq x y z
N MET A 1 -35.56 -41.13 -22.48
CA MET A 1 -34.30 -40.50 -22.92
C MET A 1 -34.63 -39.15 -23.52
N THR A 2 -34.66 -38.10 -22.69
CA THR A 2 -34.66 -36.69 -23.12
C THR A 2 -34.07 -35.88 -21.97
N MET A 3 -32.76 -35.65 -22.04
CA MET A 3 -32.10 -34.64 -21.24
C MET A 3 -32.31 -33.30 -21.94
N SER A 4 -33.06 -32.38 -21.33
CA SER A 4 -32.99 -30.97 -21.70
C SER A 4 -33.44 -30.14 -20.50
N GLY A 5 -32.46 -29.46 -19.91
CA GLY A 5 -32.63 -28.57 -18.78
C GLY A 5 -31.33 -27.80 -18.62
N GLY A 6 -30.97 -27.04 -19.66
CA GLY A 6 -29.88 -26.09 -19.61
C GLY A 6 -30.18 -25.05 -18.54
N GLY A 7 -29.65 -25.27 -17.34
CA GLY A 7 -29.70 -24.31 -16.25
C GLY A 7 -28.88 -23.09 -16.64
N ALA A 8 -29.57 -22.01 -17.01
CA ALA A 8 -28.99 -20.70 -17.10
C ALA A 8 -28.40 -20.36 -15.73
N GLY A 9 -27.07 -20.38 -15.62
CA GLY A 9 -26.37 -19.91 -14.44
C GLY A 9 -26.78 -18.46 -14.13
N PRO A 10 -26.77 -18.05 -12.85
CA PRO A 10 -27.17 -16.70 -12.47
C PRO A 10 -26.38 -15.67 -13.27
N ASN A 11 -27.09 -14.79 -13.98
CA ASN A 11 -26.50 -13.62 -14.63
C ASN A 11 -25.93 -12.71 -13.53
N LEU A 12 -24.63 -12.78 -13.27
CA LEU A 12 -23.95 -11.87 -12.38
C LEU A 12 -23.90 -10.49 -13.07
N VAL A 13 -24.91 -9.66 -12.80
CA VAL A 13 -24.90 -8.26 -13.22
C VAL A 13 -23.76 -7.57 -12.47
N ARG A 14 -22.66 -7.29 -13.18
CA ARG A 14 -21.52 -6.56 -12.62
C ARG A 14 -21.91 -5.08 -12.57
N GLU A 15 -22.31 -4.62 -11.39
CA GLU A 15 -22.53 -3.20 -11.14
C GLU A 15 -21.30 -2.37 -11.52
N ARG A 16 -21.52 -1.18 -12.05
CA ARG A 16 -20.43 -0.31 -12.54
C ARG A 16 -19.62 0.18 -11.34
N PHE A 17 -18.32 -0.08 -11.33
CA PHE A 17 -17.42 0.38 -10.27
C PHE A 17 -17.48 1.91 -10.12
N ALA A 18 -17.67 2.38 -8.88
CA ALA A 18 -17.83 3.79 -8.55
C ALA A 18 -16.48 4.53 -8.56
N ARG A 19 -15.91 4.75 -9.75
CA ARG A 19 -14.56 5.31 -9.95
C ARG A 19 -14.36 6.67 -9.29
N ALA A 20 -15.31 7.59 -9.47
CA ALA A 20 -15.18 8.96 -8.98
C ALA A 20 -15.05 9.06 -7.44
N PRO A 21 -15.96 8.47 -6.64
CA PRO A 21 -15.81 8.52 -5.18
C PRO A 21 -14.57 7.76 -4.69
N VAL A 22 -14.19 6.65 -5.34
CA VAL A 22 -12.98 5.90 -4.97
C VAL A 22 -11.72 6.73 -5.19
N LEU A 23 -11.59 7.37 -6.36
CA LEU A 23 -10.45 8.26 -6.64
C LEU A 23 -10.42 9.46 -5.69
N GLY A 24 -11.58 10.01 -5.34
CA GLY A 24 -11.68 11.08 -4.35
C GLY A 24 -11.17 10.65 -2.97
N ALA A 25 -11.57 9.46 -2.50
CA ALA A 25 -11.11 8.91 -1.23
C ALA A 25 -9.59 8.61 -1.24
N MET A 26 -9.08 8.04 -2.33
CA MET A 26 -7.66 7.78 -2.54
C MET A 26 -6.83 9.07 -2.46
N LEU A 27 -7.27 10.12 -3.15
CA LEU A 27 -6.60 11.43 -3.12
C LEU A 27 -6.63 12.05 -1.72
N ALA A 28 -7.80 12.03 -1.06
CA ALA A 28 -7.95 12.57 0.29
C ALA A 28 -7.01 11.87 1.27
N LEU A 29 -6.95 10.54 1.25
CA LEU A 29 -6.05 9.76 2.10
C LEU A 29 -4.58 10.09 1.80
N ALA A 30 -4.19 10.14 0.53
CA ALA A 30 -2.82 10.46 0.13
C ALA A 30 -2.39 11.84 0.66
N VAL A 31 -3.24 12.85 0.52
CA VAL A 31 -2.96 14.22 1.00
C VAL A 31 -2.82 14.26 2.52
N VAL A 32 -3.78 13.66 3.24
CA VAL A 32 -3.77 13.65 4.71
C VAL A 32 -2.49 12.97 5.23
N LEU A 33 -2.15 11.80 4.68
CA LEU A 33 -0.94 11.08 5.08
C LEU A 33 0.33 11.86 4.74
N ALA A 34 0.43 12.45 3.54
CA ALA A 34 1.61 13.21 3.14
C ALA A 34 1.83 14.46 4.00
N VAL A 35 0.75 15.19 4.33
CA VAL A 35 0.82 16.40 5.16
C VAL A 35 1.16 16.09 6.60
N LEU A 36 0.65 14.98 7.16
CA LEU A 36 0.90 14.59 8.55
C LEU A 36 2.16 13.73 8.72
N ALA A 37 2.72 13.18 7.64
CA ALA A 37 3.92 12.35 7.67
C ALA A 37 5.12 12.96 8.40
N PRO A 38 5.44 14.27 8.33
CA PRO A 38 6.58 14.83 9.06
C PRO A 38 6.25 15.22 10.51
N HIS A 39 5.00 15.14 10.94
CA HIS A 39 4.56 15.70 12.22
C HIS A 39 5.21 15.01 13.43
N TYR A 40 5.47 13.71 13.32
CA TYR A 40 6.23 12.93 14.28
C TYR A 40 7.58 12.53 13.70
N GLY A 41 8.60 12.47 14.56
CA GLY A 41 9.90 11.89 14.22
C GLY A 41 9.82 10.41 13.86
N TYR A 42 10.98 9.78 13.69
CA TYR A 42 11.05 8.37 13.36
C TYR A 42 10.44 7.49 14.45
N HIS A 43 9.62 6.54 14.03
CA HIS A 43 9.20 5.45 14.90
C HIS A 43 10.36 4.48 15.15
N ARG A 44 10.26 3.65 16.21
CA ARG A 44 11.31 2.67 16.53
C ARG A 44 11.65 1.78 15.33
N ASP A 45 10.63 1.19 14.71
CA ASP A 45 10.80 0.25 13.57
C ASP A 45 11.36 0.97 12.33
N GLU A 46 10.96 2.23 12.12
CA GLU A 46 11.49 3.07 11.05
C GLU A 46 13.00 3.33 11.21
N LEU A 47 13.48 3.53 12.44
CA LEU A 47 14.91 3.63 12.72
C LEU A 47 15.63 2.31 12.40
N TYR A 48 15.04 1.16 12.73
CA TYR A 48 15.60 -0.14 12.37
C TYR A 48 15.72 -0.29 10.84
N PHE A 49 14.68 0.05 10.08
CA PHE A 49 14.72 -0.05 8.60
C PHE A 49 15.75 0.90 7.97
N ARG A 50 15.97 2.05 8.59
CA ARG A 50 16.96 3.03 8.15
C ARG A 50 18.40 2.61 8.46
N MET A 51 18.64 2.03 9.64
CA MET A 51 19.98 1.75 10.16
C MET A 51 20.54 0.39 9.71
N LEU A 52 19.68 -0.61 9.54
CA LEU A 52 20.12 -1.96 9.22
C LEU A 52 20.44 -2.11 7.73
N PRO A 53 21.49 -2.86 7.37
CA PRO A 53 21.73 -3.24 5.98
C PRO A 53 20.58 -4.11 5.46
N ALA A 54 20.37 -4.09 4.15
CA ALA A 54 19.45 -5.03 3.51
C ALA A 54 20.14 -6.40 3.46
N ASP A 55 19.85 -7.24 4.45
CA ASP A 55 20.39 -8.59 4.57
C ASP A 55 19.25 -9.61 4.73
N TRP A 56 19.57 -10.86 4.41
CA TRP A 56 18.66 -11.99 4.52
C TRP A 56 18.71 -12.56 5.94
N GLY A 57 17.56 -12.95 6.48
CA GLY A 57 17.52 -13.70 7.74
C GLY A 57 17.43 -12.86 9.00
N TYR A 58 17.04 -11.58 8.93
CA TYR A 58 16.50 -10.92 10.11
C TYR A 58 15.22 -11.61 10.56
N THR A 59 15.18 -12.02 11.82
CA THR A 59 13.99 -12.63 12.44
C THR A 59 12.79 -11.69 12.42
N ASP A 60 13.07 -10.38 12.50
CA ASP A 60 12.06 -9.36 12.82
C ASP A 60 11.58 -8.61 11.57
N GLN A 61 12.40 -8.58 10.51
CA GLN A 61 12.13 -7.81 9.29
C GLN A 61 12.39 -8.64 8.03
N PRO A 62 11.38 -8.88 7.18
CA PRO A 62 11.61 -9.54 5.90
C PRO A 62 12.51 -8.65 5.02
N PHE A 63 13.37 -9.27 4.21
CA PHE A 63 14.38 -8.58 3.36
C PHE A 63 13.82 -7.42 2.52
N LEU A 64 12.54 -7.50 2.16
CA LEU A 64 11.85 -6.51 1.35
C LEU A 64 11.73 -5.15 2.06
N THR A 65 11.50 -5.13 3.37
CA THR A 65 11.28 -3.90 4.14
C THR A 65 12.51 -2.97 4.15
N PRO A 66 13.71 -3.42 4.56
CA PRO A 66 14.91 -2.57 4.53
C PRO A 66 15.31 -2.24 3.08
N LEU A 67 15.06 -3.11 2.10
CA LEU A 67 15.29 -2.80 0.69
C LEU A 67 14.43 -1.60 0.24
N LEU A 68 13.12 -1.64 0.50
CA LEU A 68 12.20 -0.56 0.16
C LEU A 68 12.58 0.74 0.88
N ALA A 69 12.89 0.67 2.18
CA ALA A 69 13.36 1.82 2.96
C ALA A 69 14.61 2.48 2.34
N ARG A 70 15.62 1.67 2.00
CA ARG A 70 16.86 2.18 1.38
C ARG A 70 16.61 2.76 -0.01
N THR A 71 15.78 2.14 -0.83
CA THR A 71 15.44 2.69 -2.16
C THR A 71 14.70 4.02 -2.04
N ALA A 72 13.76 4.15 -1.11
CA ALA A 72 13.03 5.39 -0.89
C ALA A 72 13.97 6.52 -0.41
N ILE A 73 14.85 6.23 0.56
CA ILE A 73 15.85 7.19 1.05
C ILE A 73 16.84 7.57 -0.07
N ALA A 74 17.26 6.62 -0.90
CA ALA A 74 18.18 6.88 -2.02
C ALA A 74 17.56 7.79 -3.08
N LEU A 75 16.25 7.69 -3.31
CA LEU A 75 15.54 8.47 -4.34
C LEU A 75 15.04 9.83 -3.85
N LEU A 76 14.57 9.91 -2.60
CA LEU A 76 13.85 11.07 -2.05
C LEU A 76 14.66 11.81 -0.98
N GLY A 77 15.85 11.32 -0.65
CA GLY A 77 16.69 11.83 0.42
C GLY A 77 16.32 11.26 1.79
N ASP A 78 17.18 11.55 2.75
CA ASP A 78 17.12 10.93 4.07
C ASP A 78 16.16 11.67 5.02
N SER A 79 14.87 11.35 4.91
CA SER A 79 13.79 12.00 5.67
C SER A 79 12.70 11.02 6.11
N VAL A 80 11.95 11.42 7.14
CA VAL A 80 10.81 10.64 7.67
C VAL A 80 9.74 10.44 6.58
N VAL A 81 9.50 11.48 5.78
CA VAL A 81 8.52 11.45 4.69
C VAL A 81 8.96 10.46 3.59
N ALA A 82 10.24 10.47 3.21
CA ALA A 82 10.78 9.52 2.23
C ALA A 82 10.55 8.07 2.68
N LEU A 83 10.81 7.77 3.95
CA LEU A 83 10.62 6.43 4.50
C LEU A 83 9.14 6.00 4.53
N ARG A 84 8.23 6.95 4.78
CA ARG A 84 6.77 6.70 4.86
C ARG A 84 6.08 6.63 3.50
N VAL A 85 6.74 7.04 2.41
CA VAL A 85 6.10 7.11 1.07
C VAL A 85 5.61 5.74 0.60
N VAL A 86 6.35 4.68 0.90
CA VAL A 86 5.98 3.31 0.49
C VAL A 86 4.71 2.85 1.22
N ALA A 87 4.65 3.06 2.53
CA ALA A 87 3.47 2.75 3.34
C ALA A 87 2.25 3.56 2.90
N LEU A 88 2.44 4.85 2.59
CA LEU A 88 1.40 5.72 2.05
C LEU A 88 0.83 5.17 0.74
N LEU A 89 1.70 4.80 -0.21
CA LEU A 89 1.28 4.26 -1.50
C LEU A 89 0.52 2.93 -1.34
N CYS A 90 0.96 2.04 -0.46
CA CYS A 90 0.26 0.80 -0.16
C CYS A 90 -1.12 1.05 0.46
N ALA A 91 -1.23 2.01 1.39
CA ALA A 91 -2.50 2.36 2.03
C ALA A 91 -3.50 2.97 1.02
N VAL A 92 -3.04 3.78 0.09
CA VAL A 92 -3.89 4.35 -0.96
C VAL A 92 -4.32 3.27 -1.96
N ALA A 93 -3.41 2.36 -2.32
CA ALA A 93 -3.68 1.29 -3.28
C ALA A 93 -4.63 0.20 -2.76
N SER A 94 -4.82 0.07 -1.44
CA SER A 94 -5.74 -0.92 -0.86
C SER A 94 -7.22 -0.50 -0.96
N LEU A 95 -7.52 0.80 -1.08
CA LEU A 95 -8.90 1.31 -1.17
C LEU A 95 -9.73 0.74 -2.33
N PRO A 96 -9.25 0.64 -3.58
CA PRO A 96 -10.02 0.01 -4.65
C PRO A 96 -10.12 -1.52 -4.54
N VAL A 97 -9.37 -2.16 -3.63
CA VAL A 97 -9.36 -3.61 -3.42
C VAL A 97 -10.40 -4.04 -2.37
N LEU A 98 -10.77 -3.14 -1.46
CA LEU A 98 -11.83 -3.31 -0.46
C LEU A 98 -13.22 -3.15 -1.09
#